data_AF-A0A2K6TJ82-F1
#
_entry.id   AF-A0A2K6TJ82-F1
#
_cell.length_a   1.000
_cell.length_b   1.000
_cell.length_c   1.000
_cell.angle_alpha   90.00
_cell.angle_beta   90.00
_cell.angle_gamma   90.00
#
_symmetry.space_group_name_H-M   'P 1'
#
loop_
_entity.id
_entity.type
_entity.pdbx_description
1 polymer ?
#
loop_
_entity_poly.entity_id
_entity_poly.type
_entity_poly.pdbx_seq_one_letter_code
_entity_poly.pdbx_strand_id
1 'polypeptide(L)'
;MLMPKKNQIAIYELLFKEGVMVAKKDVHMPKHPELADKNVPNLHVMKAMQSLKSRGYVKEQFAWRHFYGYLTNEGIQYLRDDLHLPPETVPATLRRSRPEPGRPRPKGLEGEQPARLTRGEADRDTYRWSVVPPGPISHQVLVFMLLHSFLPH
;
A
#
# COMPACT_ATOMS: atom_id res chain seq x y z
N MET A 1 27.75 6.04 -2.43
CA MET A 1 27.91 5.54 -3.81
C MET A 1 27.84 6.73 -4.75
N LEU A 2 28.80 6.87 -5.66
CA LEU A 2 28.73 7.90 -6.70
C LEU A 2 27.65 7.50 -7.70
N MET A 3 26.63 8.35 -7.87
CA MET A 3 25.54 8.14 -8.83
C MET A 3 25.46 9.33 -9.79
N PRO A 4 25.16 9.11 -11.08
CA PRO A 4 24.90 10.20 -12.00
C PRO A 4 23.65 10.97 -11.55
N LYS A 5 23.75 12.31 -11.49
CA LYS A 5 22.66 13.19 -11.02
C LYS A 5 21.34 12.95 -11.74
N LYS A 6 21.38 12.65 -13.04
CA LYS A 6 20.20 12.32 -13.85
C LYS A 6 19.40 11.14 -13.26
N ASN A 7 20.08 10.09 -12.84
CA ASN A 7 19.42 8.90 -12.28
C ASN A 7 18.90 9.18 -10.87
N GLN A 8 19.63 9.98 -10.09
CA GLN A 8 19.21 10.38 -8.76
C GLN A 8 17.91 11.21 -8.80
N ILE A 9 17.87 12.23 -9.65
CA ILE A 9 16.69 13.08 -9.86
C ILE A 9 15.51 12.22 -10.34
N ALA A 10 15.74 11.31 -11.29
CA ALA A 10 14.71 10.39 -11.78
C ALA A 10 14.08 9.52 -10.68
N ILE A 11 14.89 9.01 -9.75
CA ILE A 11 14.43 8.21 -8.61
C ILE A 11 13.59 9.07 -7.66
N TYR A 12 14.06 10.28 -7.37
CA TYR A 12 13.38 11.21 -6.47
C TYR A 12 12.06 11.70 -7.05
N GLU A 13 11.99 11.99 -8.35
CA GLU A 13 10.76 12.36 -9.05
C GLU A 13 9.70 11.26 -8.94
N LEU A 14 10.10 10.00 -9.18
CA LEU A 14 9.18 8.86 -9.08
C LEU A 14 8.68 8.69 -7.64
N LEU A 15 9.60 8.72 -6.68
CA LEU A 15 9.28 8.61 -5.25
C LEU A 15 8.35 9.73 -4.79
N PHE A 16 8.55 10.96 -5.27
CA PHE A 16 7.69 12.08 -4.93
C PHE A 16 6.32 12.00 -5.59
N LYS A 17 6.24 11.49 -6.82
CA LYS A 17 4.98 11.30 -7.54
C LYS A 17 4.08 10.28 -6.84
N GLU A 18 4.61 9.08 -6.58
CA GLU A 18 3.84 7.97 -6.04
C GLU A 18 3.76 7.98 -4.51
N GLY A 19 4.77 8.52 -3.82
CA GLY A 19 4.88 8.52 -2.36
C GLY A 19 5.27 7.17 -1.74
N VAL A 20 5.33 6.12 -2.57
CA VAL A 20 5.78 4.76 -2.23
C VAL A 20 6.66 4.27 -3.36
N MET A 21 7.67 3.47 -3.04
CA MET A 21 8.44 2.76 -4.05
C MET A 21 8.82 1.35 -3.59
N VAL A 22 8.89 0.42 -4.54
CA VAL A 22 9.20 -0.98 -4.28
C VAL A 22 10.40 -1.40 -5.10
N ALA A 23 11.44 -1.91 -4.46
CA ALA A 23 12.64 -2.40 -5.14
C ALA A 23 12.92 -3.86 -4.78
N LYS A 24 13.12 -4.72 -5.79
CA LYS A 24 13.60 -6.10 -5.55
C LYS A 24 15.07 -6.05 -5.09
N LYS A 25 15.45 -6.87 -4.11
CA LYS A 25 16.84 -7.06 -3.69
C LYS A 25 17.58 -7.90 -4.74
N ASP A 26 18.01 -7.23 -5.79
CA ASP A 26 18.79 -7.79 -6.89
C ASP A 26 19.73 -6.72 -7.46
N VAL A 27 21.03 -6.89 -7.24
CA VAL A 27 22.04 -5.89 -7.63
C VAL A 27 22.43 -6.00 -9.10
N HIS A 28 22.17 -7.15 -9.74
CA HIS A 28 22.55 -7.42 -11.12
C HIS A 28 21.45 -7.04 -12.12
N MET A 29 20.27 -6.69 -11.62
CA MET A 29 19.15 -6.25 -12.45
C MET A 29 19.51 -4.93 -13.16
N PRO A 30 19.62 -4.94 -14.51
CA PRO A 30 20.15 -3.80 -15.27
C PRO A 30 19.19 -2.61 -15.30
N LYS A 31 17.88 -2.84 -15.14
CA LYS A 31 16.84 -1.81 -15.15
C LYS A 31 15.79 -2.08 -14.10
N HIS A 32 15.37 -1.04 -13.40
CA HIS A 32 14.25 -1.10 -12.47
C HIS A 32 12.90 -1.02 -13.25
N PRO A 33 11.90 -1.87 -12.97
CA PRO A 33 10.66 -1.95 -13.76
C PRO A 33 9.89 -0.61 -13.86
N GLU A 34 9.80 0.16 -12.77
CA GLU A 34 9.11 1.46 -12.76
C GLU A 34 9.93 2.60 -13.38
N LEU A 35 11.22 2.38 -13.64
CA LEU A 35 12.16 3.35 -14.23
C LEU A 35 12.77 2.83 -15.52
N ALA A 36 12.07 1.91 -16.21
CA ALA A 36 12.55 1.28 -17.42
C ALA A 36 12.88 2.31 -18.52
N ASP A 37 12.09 3.37 -18.61
CA ASP A 37 12.22 4.44 -19.60
C ASP A 37 13.50 5.27 -19.42
N LYS A 38 13.94 5.45 -18.17
CA LYS A 38 15.08 6.30 -17.80
C LYS A 38 16.40 5.52 -17.69
N ASN A 39 16.38 4.22 -18.01
CA ASN A 39 17.54 3.32 -17.93
C ASN A 39 18.25 3.35 -16.56
N VAL A 40 17.48 3.45 -15.47
CA VAL A 40 18.04 3.47 -14.12
C VAL A 40 18.27 2.04 -13.62
N PRO A 41 19.51 1.67 -13.24
CA PRO A 41 19.81 0.35 -12.70
C PRO A 41 19.26 0.20 -11.28
N ASN A 42 18.86 -1.02 -10.92
CA ASN A 42 18.23 -1.29 -9.62
C ASN A 42 19.17 -1.03 -8.44
N LEU A 43 20.49 -1.20 -8.64
CA LEU A 43 21.50 -0.85 -7.64
C LEU A 43 21.41 0.63 -7.21
N HIS A 44 21.17 1.54 -8.16
CA HIS A 44 21.03 2.98 -7.85
C HIS A 44 19.80 3.23 -6.99
N VAL A 45 18.70 2.57 -7.30
CA VAL A 45 17.45 2.64 -6.53
C VAL A 45 17.68 2.18 -5.09
N MET A 46 18.26 0.99 -4.90
CA MET A 46 18.55 0.43 -3.58
C MET A 46 19.47 1.33 -2.74
N LYS A 47 20.52 1.89 -3.35
CA LYS A 47 21.49 2.72 -2.64
C LYS A 47 21.00 4.14 -2.38
N ALA A 48 20.21 4.72 -3.28
CA ALA A 48 19.51 5.97 -3.03
C ALA A 48 18.55 5.82 -1.85
N MET A 49 17.78 4.74 -1.82
CA MET A 49 16.84 4.46 -0.73
C MET A 49 17.51 4.22 0.61
N GLN A 50 18.62 3.47 0.63
CA GLN A 50 19.44 3.30 1.81
C GLN A 50 19.93 4.66 2.37
N SER A 51 20.31 5.59 1.48
CA SER A 51 20.76 6.93 1.87
C SER A 51 19.62 7.82 2.40
N LEU A 52 18.41 7.70 1.85
CA LEU A 52 17.25 8.45 2.33
C LEU A 52 16.77 7.91 3.69
N LYS A 53 16.79 6.59 3.86
CA LYS A 53 16.47 5.93 5.12
C LYS A 53 17.40 6.36 6.25
N SER A 54 18.72 6.39 6.02
CA SER A 54 19.68 6.76 7.06
C SER A 54 19.50 8.20 7.57
N ARG A 55 18.82 9.05 6.79
CA ARG A 55 18.51 10.45 7.14
C ARG A 55 17.10 10.64 7.72
N GLY A 56 16.28 9.58 7.77
CA GLY A 56 14.90 9.65 8.30
C GLY A 56 13.82 10.10 7.29
N TYR A 57 14.19 10.33 6.02
CA TYR A 57 13.24 10.80 4.99
C TYR A 57 12.30 9.72 4.46
N VAL A 58 12.67 8.45 4.65
CA VAL A 58 11.91 7.30 4.17
C VAL A 58 11.86 6.23 5.25
N LYS A 59 10.69 5.63 5.45
CA LYS A 59 10.53 4.39 6.22
C LYS A 59 10.64 3.20 5.27
N GLU A 60 11.57 2.31 5.56
CA GLU A 60 11.81 1.10 4.76
C GLU A 60 11.33 -0.14 5.51
N GLN A 61 10.58 -1.00 4.81
CA GLN A 61 10.19 -2.34 5.26
C GLN A 61 10.77 -3.37 4.27
N PHE A 62 11.34 -4.46 4.78
CA PHE A 62 11.91 -5.51 3.93
C PHE A 62 11.15 -6.82 4.12
N ALA A 63 10.57 -7.33 3.03
CA ALA A 63 9.84 -8.60 3.05
C ALA A 63 10.01 -9.34 1.72
N TRP A 64 10.17 -10.66 1.76
CA TRP A 64 10.22 -11.52 0.56
C TRP A 64 11.26 -11.10 -0.49
N ARG A 65 12.42 -10.59 -0.06
CA ARG A 65 13.45 -10.00 -0.95
C ARG A 65 13.03 -8.72 -1.66
N HIS A 66 12.01 -8.02 -1.18
CA HIS A 66 11.58 -6.71 -1.67
C HIS A 66 11.75 -5.66 -0.57
N PHE A 67 12.28 -4.51 -0.96
CA PHE A 67 12.30 -3.28 -0.18
C PHE A 67 11.04 -2.49 -0.51
N TYR A 68 10.29 -2.13 0.53
CA TYR A 68 9.13 -1.27 0.47
C TYR A 68 9.50 0.04 1.15
N GLY A 69 9.51 1.14 0.40
CA GLY A 69 9.83 2.46 0.90
C GLY A 69 8.61 3.35 0.96
N TYR A 70 8.36 3.94 2.12
CA TYR A 70 7.29 4.90 2.37
C TYR A 70 7.89 6.27 2.67
N LEU A 71 7.46 7.29 1.93
CA LEU A 71 7.94 8.65 2.14
C LEU A 71 7.37 9.24 3.43
N THR A 72 8.22 9.86 4.27
CA THR A 72 7.78 10.56 5.49
C THR A 72 7.49 12.03 5.21
N ASN A 73 6.80 12.71 6.14
CA ASN A 73 6.53 14.15 6.04
C ASN A 73 7.81 14.99 5.89
N GLU A 74 8.88 14.63 6.60
CA GLU A 74 10.19 15.28 6.48
C GLU A 74 10.83 15.00 5.10
N GLY A 75 10.71 13.77 4.60
CA GLY A 75 11.18 13.42 3.27
C GLY A 75 10.47 14.19 2.15
N ILE A 76 9.18 14.48 2.30
CA ILE A 76 8.43 15.33 1.36
C ILE A 76 9.04 16.73 1.29
N GLN A 77 9.41 17.33 2.43
CA GLN A 77 10.05 18.65 2.46
C GLN A 77 11.42 18.60 1.79
N TYR A 78 12.25 17.62 2.15
CA TYR A 78 13.58 17.45 1.55
C TYR A 78 13.55 17.31 0.02
N LEU A 79 12.63 16.49 -0.50
CA LEU A 79 12.49 16.29 -1.94
C LEU A 79 11.96 17.54 -2.67
N ARG A 80 11.17 18.40 -2.01
CA ARG A 80 10.72 19.67 -2.58
C ARG A 80 11.88 20.63 -2.78
N ASP A 81 12.75 20.74 -1.76
CA ASP A 81 13.91 21.63 -1.80
C ASP A 81 14.94 21.15 -2.84
N ASP A 82 15.18 19.84 -2.92
CA ASP A 82 16.17 19.26 -3.85
C ASP A 82 15.72 19.35 -5.32
N LEU A 83 14.43 19.09 -5.60
CA LEU A 83 13.89 19.13 -6.96
C LEU A 83 13.32 20.50 -7.35
N HIS A 84 13.28 21.48 -6.44
CA HIS A 84 12.77 22.83 -6.66
C HIS A 84 11.31 22.85 -7.16
N LEU A 85 10.46 21.96 -6.65
CA LEU A 85 9.04 21.94 -7.02
C LEU A 85 8.25 22.97 -6.20
N PRO A 86 7.18 23.55 -6.78
CA PRO A 86 6.28 24.42 -6.03
C PRO A 86 5.61 23.67 -4.86
N PRO A 87 5.37 24.34 -3.72
CA PRO A 87 4.94 23.74 -2.45
C PRO A 87 3.53 23.10 -2.50
N GLU A 88 2.79 23.34 -3.59
CA GLU A 88 1.44 22.84 -3.82
C GLU A 88 1.41 21.40 -4.33
N THR A 89 2.52 20.89 -4.88
CA THR A 89 2.56 19.51 -5.38
C THR A 89 2.67 18.55 -4.21
N VAL A 90 1.63 17.74 -4.05
CA VAL A 90 1.49 16.78 -2.95
C VAL A 90 1.63 15.36 -3.54
N PRO A 91 2.41 14.45 -2.91
CA PRO A 91 2.52 13.06 -3.35
C PRO A 91 1.14 12.40 -3.45
N ALA A 92 0.98 11.45 -4.37
CA ALA A 92 -0.30 10.78 -4.63
C ALA A 92 -0.96 10.22 -3.36
N THR A 93 -0.16 9.78 -2.37
CA THR A 93 -0.64 9.29 -1.07
C THR A 93 -1.42 10.30 -0.23
N LEU A 94 -1.15 11.60 -0.38
CA LEU A 94 -1.80 12.67 0.39
C LEU A 94 -2.89 13.40 -0.43
N ARG A 95 -3.05 13.07 -1.72
CA ARG A 95 -4.22 13.44 -2.51
C ARG A 95 -5.40 12.58 -2.04
N ARG A 96 -6.19 13.14 -1.12
CA ARG A 96 -7.36 12.52 -0.50
C ARG A 96 -8.19 11.78 -1.56
N SER A 97 -8.26 10.44 -1.48
CA SER A 97 -9.20 9.67 -2.28
C SER A 97 -10.61 10.12 -1.88
N ARG A 98 -11.41 10.50 -2.88
CA ARG A 98 -12.82 10.83 -2.70
C ARG A 98 -13.48 9.68 -1.92
N PRO A 99 -14.25 9.95 -0.85
CA PRO A 99 -14.97 8.88 -0.19
C PRO A 99 -15.89 8.19 -1.21
N GLU A 100 -15.72 6.87 -1.33
CA GLU A 100 -16.66 5.96 -1.98
C GLU A 100 -18.10 6.38 -1.59
N PRO A 101 -19.01 6.57 -2.56
CA PRO A 101 -20.39 6.93 -2.24
C PRO A 101 -20.95 5.84 -1.33
N GLY A 102 -21.39 6.26 -0.14
CA GLY A 102 -21.75 5.40 0.97
C GLY A 102 -22.58 4.19 0.52
N ARG A 103 -22.08 3.00 0.86
CA ARG A 103 -22.84 1.76 0.86
C ARG A 103 -24.18 2.04 1.54
N PRO A 104 -25.34 1.89 0.87
CA PRO A 104 -26.63 2.20 1.47
C PRO A 104 -26.84 1.27 2.65
N ARG A 105 -26.87 1.85 3.85
CA ARG A 105 -27.25 1.15 5.09
C ARG A 105 -28.72 0.72 4.93
N PRO A 106 -29.06 -0.57 4.99
CA PRO A 106 -30.46 -0.96 4.91
C PRO A 106 -31.20 -0.41 6.13
N LYS A 107 -32.23 0.41 5.87
CA LYS A 107 -33.21 0.87 6.84
C LYS A 107 -33.91 -0.36 7.42
N GLY A 108 -33.80 -0.56 8.72
CA GLY A 108 -34.66 -1.51 9.44
C GLY A 108 -36.11 -1.10 9.26
N LEU A 109 -36.92 -2.00 8.73
CA LEU A 109 -38.37 -1.85 8.66
C LEU A 109 -38.92 -2.33 10.01
N GLU A 110 -39.35 -1.35 10.80
CA GLU A 110 -40.27 -1.51 11.92
C GLU A 110 -41.62 -1.97 11.35
N GLY A 111 -42.18 -3.08 11.85
CA GLY A 111 -43.51 -3.54 11.43
C GLY A 111 -43.84 -4.97 11.81
N GLU A 112 -44.60 -5.12 12.91
CA GLU A 112 -45.60 -6.17 13.16
C GLU A 112 -45.12 -7.58 13.59
N GLN A 113 -45.37 -7.92 14.85
CA GLN A 113 -45.62 -9.31 15.29
C GLN A 113 -47.05 -9.71 14.91
N PRO A 114 -47.32 -11.02 14.69
CA PRO A 114 -48.04 -11.73 15.75
C PRO A 114 -47.55 -13.17 16.06
N ALA A 115 -47.72 -13.50 17.34
CA ALA A 115 -47.83 -14.75 18.09
C ALA A 115 -47.59 -16.16 17.46
N ARG A 116 -46.74 -16.91 18.20
CA ARG A 116 -46.77 -18.35 18.57
C ARG A 116 -46.85 -19.40 17.45
N LEU A 117 -45.83 -20.28 17.39
CA LEU A 117 -45.87 -21.71 17.75
C LEU A 117 -44.47 -22.35 17.62
N THR A 118 -44.23 -23.39 18.43
CA THR A 118 -43.15 -24.41 18.37
C THR A 118 -41.69 -24.03 18.68
N ARG A 119 -41.42 -24.06 19.99
CA ARG A 119 -40.25 -24.68 20.66
C ARG A 119 -39.63 -25.83 19.83
N GLY A 120 -38.37 -25.69 19.40
CA GLY A 120 -37.55 -26.86 19.04
C GLY A 120 -36.50 -26.76 17.95
N GLU A 121 -36.37 -25.65 17.19
CA GLU A 121 -35.58 -25.72 15.93
C GLU A 121 -34.78 -24.45 15.60
N ALA A 122 -34.24 -23.77 16.62
CA ALA A 122 -33.44 -22.55 16.44
C ALA A 122 -31.92 -22.75 16.62
N ASP A 123 -31.44 -23.97 16.90
CA ASP A 123 -30.02 -24.21 17.21
C ASP A 123 -29.20 -24.78 16.03
N ARG A 124 -29.86 -25.42 15.04
CA ARG A 124 -29.16 -26.05 13.90
C ARG A 124 -28.92 -25.11 12.71
N ASP A 125 -29.77 -24.13 12.50
CA ASP A 125 -29.67 -23.24 11.33
C ASP A 125 -28.64 -22.11 11.52
N THR A 126 -28.30 -21.77 12.76
CA THR A 126 -27.30 -20.76 13.11
C THR A 126 -25.88 -21.15 12.67
N TYR A 127 -25.60 -22.46 12.55
CA TYR A 127 -24.30 -22.94 12.08
C TYR A 127 -24.20 -22.99 10.55
N ARG A 128 -25.33 -23.08 9.84
CA ARG A 128 -25.37 -23.23 8.38
C ARG A 128 -25.27 -21.89 7.64
N TRP A 129 -25.52 -20.76 8.30
CA TRP A 129 -25.53 -19.43 7.66
C TRP A 129 -24.26 -18.60 7.82
N SER A 130 -23.23 -19.08 8.54
CA SER A 130 -22.01 -18.28 8.80
C SER A 130 -20.89 -18.42 7.76
N VAL A 131 -21.15 -19.03 6.60
CA VAL A 131 -20.18 -19.08 5.50
C VAL A 131 -20.77 -18.42 4.25
N VAL A 132 -20.66 -17.09 4.20
CA VAL A 132 -20.70 -16.36 2.93
C VAL A 132 -19.37 -16.68 2.23
N PRO A 133 -19.36 -17.32 1.05
CA PRO A 133 -18.12 -17.47 0.30
C PRO A 133 -17.63 -16.07 -0.09
N PRO A 134 -16.36 -15.71 0.16
CA PRO A 134 -15.84 -14.46 -0.34
C PRO A 134 -15.94 -14.49 -1.87
N GLY A 135 -16.68 -13.53 -2.44
CA GLY A 135 -16.63 -13.24 -3.87
C GLY A 135 -15.17 -12.99 -4.30
N PRO A 136 -14.87 -13.00 -5.60
CA PRO A 136 -13.50 -13.08 -6.10
C PRO A 136 -12.65 -11.91 -5.57
N ILE A 137 -11.83 -12.23 -4.57
CA ILE A 137 -10.82 -11.33 -4.02
C ILE A 137 -9.60 -11.48 -4.92
N SER A 138 -9.12 -10.36 -5.47
CA SER A 138 -7.92 -10.34 -6.30
C SER A 138 -6.76 -11.03 -5.56
N HIS A 139 -5.98 -11.85 -6.28
CA HIS A 139 -4.97 -12.76 -5.72
C HIS A 139 -4.00 -12.09 -4.74
N GLN A 140 -3.80 -10.78 -4.89
CA GLN A 140 -2.94 -9.95 -4.07
C GLN A 140 -3.48 -9.70 -2.64
N VAL A 141 -4.80 -9.70 -2.45
CA VAL A 141 -5.45 -9.45 -1.15
C VAL A 141 -5.62 -10.74 -0.35
N LEU A 142 -5.76 -11.90 -1.02
CA LEU A 142 -5.80 -13.21 -0.37
C LEU A 142 -4.45 -13.53 0.33
N VAL A 143 -3.33 -13.18 -0.31
CA VAL A 143 -1.99 -13.31 0.27
C VAL A 143 -1.81 -12.40 1.49
N PHE A 144 -2.46 -11.23 1.51
CA PHE A 144 -2.38 -10.31 2.63
C PHE A 144 -3.12 -10.83 3.88
N MET A 145 -4.27 -11.48 3.71
CA MET A 145 -5.05 -11.99 4.84
C MET A 145 -4.46 -13.28 5.44
N LEU A 146 -3.95 -14.20 4.62
CA LEU A 146 -3.35 -15.45 5.10
C LEU A 146 -2.06 -15.22 5.90
N LEU A 147 -1.32 -14.14 5.64
CA LEU A 147 -0.06 -13.88 6.33
C LEU A 147 -0.22 -13.24 7.72
N HIS A 148 -1.37 -12.61 8.01
CA HIS A 148 -1.60 -11.92 9.29
C HIS A 148 -2.27 -12.80 10.36
N SER A 149 -2.74 -14.01 10.01
CA SER A 149 -3.36 -14.94 10.96
C SER A 149 -2.38 -15.95 11.58
N PHE A 150 -1.09 -15.91 11.22
CA PHE A 150 -0.11 -16.94 11.60
C PHE A 150 1.17 -16.43 12.28
N LEU A 151 1.12 -15.29 12.98
CA LEU A 151 2.13 -14.95 13.98
C LEU A 151 1.48 -14.65 15.34
N PRO A 152 1.72 -15.47 16.38
CA PRO A 152 1.52 -15.04 17.75
C PRO A 152 2.63 -14.07 18.18
N HIS A 153 2.29 -13.28 19.18
CA HIS A 153 2.98 -12.10 19.70
C HIS A 153 4.35 -12.38 20.35
#